data_AF-A2D9F1-F1
#
_entry.id   AF-A2D9F1-F1
#
_cell.length_a   1.000
_cell.length_b   1.000
_cell.length_c   1.000
_cell.angle_alpha   90.00
_cell.angle_beta   90.00
_cell.angle_gamma   90.00
#
_symmetry.space_group_name_H-M   'P 1'
#
loop_
_entity.id
_entity.type
_entity.pdbx_description
1 polymer ?
#
loop_
_entity_poly.entity_id
_entity_poly.type
_entity_poly.pdbx_seq_one_letter_code
_entity_poly.pdbx_strand_id
1 'polypeptide(L)'
;MSSVANPATGNPQDIDIGTIRKLMKPLVERSGKSSSDLCNDYANLTTDLKNNADINESNLWSLLSDLSNKNPQINERYVKITKNDPELVHSVLFLQWLEKEYRKNPVPTEISEIPYYYIRTGQIEKYFEYLQKNKQNDWKIATLAGCLSQKDYKTWRISARNLANSKHISPDEAAIYSILSGDLYACMQYAKTYYDQLWAKIFCMLSDAEAKNPYDIKETIRQFPTPSNTQENLVFTVFRDGVDSLLKEQNLPLAFKIHTVSVFHSCPSDLIKQFIEPIVNNFALGIAFFYCSLAETDEAVKLISDILTGLPYPDEKALQITDYFKLPSTKIVDAAIDNIISSRVDDFDEDLTEEELIDRKIEALGWLEIARCEEVAEKKVRKLLGKLALEKQYKGCSKLLQTRGNLLTNQIERDSWNALVIAELKTTAQNLSEILLFKGGWMNRCDIEDEVARSILMLVSNQLIDTYIASGETERAMAVPAMICCPTKNMLRWLKPSDAKELLLKIKNVGIAQFKAANTE
;
A
#
# COMPACT_ATOMS: atom_id res chain seq x y z
N MET A 1 -4.05 38.60 -28.84
CA MET A 1 -4.52 38.51 -27.44
C MET A 1 -4.57 37.05 -27.09
N SER A 2 -3.47 36.54 -26.53
CA SER A 2 -3.29 35.13 -26.15
C SER A 2 -4.04 34.85 -24.85
N SER A 3 -4.84 33.79 -24.85
CA SER A 3 -5.43 33.24 -23.65
C SER A 3 -4.36 32.52 -22.83
N VAL A 4 -4.28 32.89 -21.56
CA VAL A 4 -3.45 32.24 -20.54
C VAL A 4 -4.20 30.99 -20.09
N ALA A 5 -3.56 29.83 -20.25
CA ALA A 5 -4.06 28.56 -19.75
C ALA A 5 -3.95 28.52 -18.21
N ASN A 6 -5.00 28.00 -17.59
CA ASN A 6 -5.16 27.79 -16.16
C ASN A 6 -4.45 26.47 -15.76
N PRO A 7 -3.47 26.43 -14.85
CA PRO A 7 -2.66 25.23 -14.59
C PRO A 7 -3.24 24.32 -13.48
N ALA A 8 -4.56 24.15 -13.39
CA ALA A 8 -5.21 23.49 -12.25
C ALA A 8 -6.23 22.39 -12.60
N THR A 9 -6.20 21.83 -13.80
CA THR A 9 -7.02 20.66 -14.17
C THR A 9 -6.21 19.69 -15.00
N GLY A 10 -5.24 19.01 -14.37
CA GLY A 10 -4.67 17.79 -14.94
C GLY A 10 -5.66 16.65 -14.72
N ASN A 11 -6.01 15.93 -15.80
CA ASN A 11 -6.70 14.65 -15.69
C ASN A 11 -5.91 13.73 -14.71
N PRO A 12 -6.59 12.94 -13.86
CA PRO A 12 -5.93 12.03 -12.91
C PRO A 12 -5.20 10.83 -13.57
N GLN A 13 -4.88 10.88 -14.87
CA GLN A 13 -4.39 9.72 -15.64
C GLN A 13 -2.93 9.78 -16.12
N ASP A 14 -2.24 10.92 -16.08
CA ASP A 14 -0.82 10.97 -16.45
C ASP A 14 0.07 10.87 -15.21
N ILE A 15 0.18 9.67 -14.66
CA ILE A 15 1.25 9.36 -13.71
C ILE A 15 2.58 9.29 -14.47
N ASP A 16 3.51 10.18 -14.13
CA ASP A 16 4.89 10.07 -14.61
C ASP A 16 5.61 8.91 -13.89
N ILE A 17 5.55 7.74 -14.51
CA ILE A 17 6.26 6.53 -14.08
C ILE A 17 7.77 6.78 -13.91
N GLY A 18 8.35 7.69 -14.69
CA GLY A 18 9.75 8.10 -14.56
C GLY A 18 10.03 8.76 -13.21
N THR A 19 9.14 9.65 -12.76
CA THR A 19 9.21 10.28 -11.44
C THR A 19 8.95 9.28 -10.32
N ILE A 20 7.95 8.40 -10.44
CA ILE A 20 7.71 7.34 -9.45
C ILE A 20 8.94 6.45 -9.28
N ARG A 21 9.57 6.05 -10.39
CA ARG A 21 10.78 5.21 -10.36
C ARG A 21 11.94 5.89 -9.63
N LYS A 22 12.11 7.20 -9.78
CA LYS A 22 13.12 7.98 -9.03
C LYS A 22 12.80 8.01 -7.54
N LEU A 23 11.54 8.31 -7.17
CA LEU A 23 11.10 8.37 -5.78
C LEU A 23 11.11 6.99 -5.08
N MET A 24 11.05 5.90 -5.84
CA MET A 24 11.15 4.53 -5.33
C MET A 24 12.55 4.17 -4.82
N LYS A 25 13.59 4.81 -5.37
CA LYS A 25 15.00 4.40 -5.19
C LYS A 25 15.45 4.32 -3.72
N PRO A 26 15.19 5.32 -2.85
CA PRO A 26 15.61 5.23 -1.45
C PRO A 26 15.05 3.99 -0.73
N LEU A 27 13.79 3.64 -0.99
CA LEU A 27 13.13 2.48 -0.37
C LEU A 27 13.62 1.15 -0.95
N VAL A 28 13.97 1.08 -2.24
CA VAL A 28 14.61 -0.12 -2.83
C VAL A 28 15.98 -0.35 -2.19
N GLU A 29 16.73 0.72 -1.99
CA GLU A 29 18.09 0.70 -1.43
C GLU A 29 18.11 0.79 0.11
N ARG A 30 16.97 0.51 0.78
CA ARG A 30 16.81 0.71 2.23
C ARG A 30 17.58 -0.26 3.13
N SER A 31 18.14 -1.32 2.57
CA SER A 31 18.82 -2.36 3.35
C SER A 31 19.96 -1.76 4.19
N GLY A 32 19.87 -1.88 5.51
CA GLY A 32 20.86 -1.33 6.45
C GLY A 32 20.78 0.17 6.72
N LYS A 33 19.82 0.89 6.12
CA LYS A 33 19.60 2.33 6.35
C LYS A 33 18.61 2.56 7.49
N SER A 34 18.86 3.59 8.30
CA SER A 34 17.88 4.08 9.28
C SER A 34 16.82 4.97 8.61
N SER A 35 15.70 5.22 9.29
CA SER A 35 14.68 6.16 8.79
C SER A 35 15.26 7.56 8.53
N SER A 36 16.20 8.00 9.36
CA SER A 36 16.91 9.27 9.18
C SER A 36 17.74 9.30 7.89
N ASP A 37 18.44 8.20 7.57
CA ASP A 37 19.20 8.06 6.32
C ASP A 37 18.27 8.08 5.10
N LEU A 38 17.14 7.38 5.17
CA LEU A 38 16.13 7.36 4.10
C LEU A 38 15.53 8.75 3.87
N CYS A 39 15.18 9.47 4.94
CA CYS A 39 14.70 10.85 4.83
C CYS A 39 15.75 11.77 4.21
N ASN A 40 17.05 11.61 4.52
CA ASN A 40 18.11 12.37 3.87
C ASN A 40 18.23 12.04 2.37
N ASP A 41 18.12 10.76 1.99
CA ASP A 41 18.11 10.35 0.59
C ASP A 41 16.95 11.02 -0.17
N TYR A 42 15.76 11.05 0.42
CA TYR A 42 14.60 11.74 -0.14
C TYR A 42 14.78 13.25 -0.24
N ALA A 43 15.36 13.89 0.79
CA ALA A 43 15.64 15.33 0.77
C ALA A 43 16.61 15.71 -0.36
N ASN A 44 17.64 14.91 -0.58
CA ASN A 44 18.61 15.13 -1.66
C ASN A 44 17.96 14.90 -3.03
N LEU A 45 17.21 13.80 -3.19
CA LEU A 45 16.57 13.43 -4.45
C LEU A 45 15.56 14.49 -4.93
N THR A 46 14.77 15.05 -4.02
CA THR A 46 13.77 16.09 -4.32
C THR A 46 14.42 17.44 -4.63
N THR A 47 15.55 17.77 -4.02
CA THR A 47 16.33 18.97 -4.37
C THR A 47 16.77 18.98 -5.84
N ASP A 48 17.13 17.82 -6.37
CA ASP A 48 17.64 17.67 -7.74
C ASP A 48 16.55 17.85 -8.82
N LEU A 49 15.27 17.82 -8.47
CA LEU A 49 14.14 17.92 -9.40
C LEU A 49 13.80 19.37 -9.80
N LYS A 50 14.39 20.39 -9.15
CA LYS A 50 14.39 21.82 -9.52
C LYS A 50 13.02 22.52 -9.67
N ASN A 51 11.96 22.03 -9.03
CA ASN A 51 10.67 22.74 -8.91
C ASN A 51 10.47 23.30 -7.49
N ASN A 52 9.72 24.41 -7.33
CA ASN A 52 9.45 25.01 -6.01
C ASN A 52 8.65 24.10 -5.08
N ALA A 53 7.77 23.25 -5.64
CA ALA A 53 7.06 22.22 -4.87
C ALA A 53 8.05 21.19 -4.29
N ASP A 54 9.07 20.81 -5.06
CA ASP A 54 10.07 19.81 -4.67
C ASP A 54 11.03 20.34 -3.61
N ILE A 55 11.29 21.66 -3.59
CA ILE A 55 12.08 22.32 -2.52
C ILE A 55 11.34 22.26 -1.18
N ASN A 56 10.02 22.47 -1.18
CA ASN A 56 9.22 22.39 0.04
C ASN A 56 9.18 20.96 0.59
N GLU A 57 9.01 19.97 -0.30
CA GLU A 57 9.07 18.56 0.06
C GLU A 57 10.46 18.18 0.60
N SER A 58 11.53 18.64 -0.04
CA SER A 58 12.91 18.43 0.42
C SER A 58 13.14 18.96 1.84
N ASN A 59 12.65 20.17 2.13
CA ASN A 59 12.77 20.77 3.46
C ASN A 59 12.01 19.96 4.51
N LEU A 60 10.85 19.39 4.16
CA LEU A 60 10.10 18.51 5.05
C LEU A 60 10.84 17.19 5.28
N TRP A 61 11.40 16.56 4.24
CA TRP A 61 12.24 15.37 4.40
C TRP A 61 13.49 15.63 5.25
N SER A 62 14.14 16.79 5.10
CA SER A 62 15.26 17.23 5.94
C SER A 62 14.85 17.33 7.42
N LEU A 63 13.67 17.92 7.69
CA LEU A 63 13.11 17.97 9.05
C LEU A 63 12.86 16.57 9.61
N LEU A 64 12.21 15.70 8.83
CA LEU A 64 11.93 14.32 9.22
C LEU A 64 13.22 13.53 9.49
N SER A 65 14.29 13.80 8.74
CA SER A 65 15.59 13.17 8.98
C SER A 65 16.19 13.58 10.33
N ASP A 66 16.21 14.89 10.62
CA ASP A 66 16.78 15.42 11.86
C ASP A 66 15.98 14.94 13.09
N LEU A 67 14.65 14.84 12.98
CA LEU A 67 13.76 14.37 14.05
C LEU A 67 13.77 12.85 14.26
N SER A 68 14.04 12.06 13.23
CA SER A 68 14.04 10.59 13.29
C SER A 68 15.40 9.98 13.64
N ASN A 69 16.44 10.81 13.76
CA ASN A 69 17.76 10.35 14.14
C ASN A 69 17.75 9.83 15.58
N LYS A 70 18.12 8.56 15.77
CA LYS A 70 18.15 7.90 17.09
C LYS A 70 19.23 8.47 18.02
N ASN A 71 20.30 9.04 17.46
CA ASN A 71 21.41 9.64 18.19
C ASN A 71 21.69 11.05 17.63
N PRO A 72 20.77 12.00 17.86
CA PRO A 72 20.90 13.30 17.24
C PRO A 72 22.01 14.12 17.89
N GLN A 73 22.74 14.89 17.07
CA GLN A 73 23.78 15.78 17.56
C GLN A 73 23.16 17.08 18.10
N ILE A 74 22.98 17.13 19.42
CA ILE A 74 22.50 18.33 20.12
C ILE A 74 23.64 19.35 20.22
N ASN A 75 23.35 20.61 19.88
CA ASN A 75 24.28 21.72 20.05
C ASN A 75 24.71 21.82 21.53
N GLU A 76 26.01 21.99 21.78
CA GLU A 76 26.61 22.06 23.11
C GLU A 76 25.85 23.00 24.05
N ARG A 77 25.36 24.15 23.55
CA ARG A 77 24.54 25.09 24.31
C ARG A 77 23.34 24.43 25.00
N TYR A 78 22.66 23.50 24.32
CA TYR A 78 21.41 22.91 24.79
C TYR A 78 21.58 21.55 25.48
N VAL A 79 22.77 20.93 25.42
CA VAL A 79 23.03 19.59 26.00
C VAL A 79 22.61 19.49 27.47
N LYS A 80 22.88 20.55 28.25
CA LYS A 80 22.55 20.57 29.68
C LYS A 80 21.05 20.63 29.94
N ILE A 81 20.30 21.41 29.16
CA ILE A 81 18.85 21.54 29.37
C ILE A 81 18.10 20.30 28.87
N THR A 82 18.51 19.72 27.74
CA THR A 82 17.87 18.50 27.21
C THR A 82 18.20 17.25 28.04
N LYS A 83 19.34 17.22 28.72
CA LYS A 83 19.65 16.17 29.70
C LYS A 83 18.76 16.25 30.96
N ASN A 84 18.38 17.47 31.36
CA ASN A 84 17.53 17.68 32.54
C ASN A 84 16.04 17.54 32.22
N ASP A 85 15.64 17.92 31.01
CA ASP A 85 14.28 17.78 30.48
C ASP A 85 14.33 17.21 29.05
N PRO A 86 14.16 15.87 28.91
CA PRO A 86 14.15 15.22 27.60
C PRO A 86 13.03 15.68 26.65
N GLU A 87 11.95 16.28 27.15
CA GLU A 87 10.87 16.79 26.29
C GLU A 87 11.34 17.94 25.39
N LEU A 88 12.37 18.69 25.83
CA LEU A 88 12.97 19.78 25.06
C LEU A 88 13.81 19.29 23.86
N VAL A 89 14.17 18.01 23.80
CA VAL A 89 14.97 17.47 22.68
C VAL A 89 14.28 17.77 21.35
N HIS A 90 12.98 17.53 21.26
CA HIS A 90 12.21 17.77 20.04
C HIS A 90 12.27 19.26 19.61
N SER A 91 12.08 20.18 20.56
CA SER A 91 12.15 21.62 20.29
C SER A 91 13.54 22.09 19.87
N VAL A 92 14.60 21.51 20.46
CA VAL A 92 15.98 21.83 20.10
C VAL A 92 16.32 21.33 18.71
N LEU A 93 15.94 20.10 18.34
CA LEU A 93 16.17 19.56 17.00
C LEU A 93 15.45 20.38 15.94
N PHE A 94 14.20 20.78 16.21
CA PHE A 94 13.44 21.63 15.31
C PHE A 94 14.08 23.02 15.15
N LEU A 95 14.58 23.62 16.24
CA LEU A 95 15.32 24.88 16.18
C LEU A 95 16.60 24.72 15.34
N GLN A 96 17.38 23.65 15.55
CA GLN A 96 18.59 23.37 14.79
C GLN A 96 18.31 23.16 13.29
N TRP A 97 17.20 22.52 12.95
CA TRP A 97 16.73 22.41 11.57
C TRP A 97 16.40 23.79 10.96
N LEU A 98 15.63 24.63 11.65
CA LEU A 98 15.36 26.01 11.22
C LEU A 98 16.67 26.79 10.99
N GLU A 99 17.60 26.72 11.95
CA GLU A 99 18.91 27.36 11.85
C GLU A 99 19.70 26.89 10.62
N LYS A 100 19.67 25.58 10.32
CA LYS A 100 20.30 24.97 9.13
C LYS A 100 19.66 25.47 7.84
N GLU A 101 18.33 25.53 7.77
CA GLU A 101 17.60 26.05 6.62
C GLU A 101 17.92 27.54 6.37
N TYR A 102 17.99 28.35 7.42
CA TYR A 102 18.36 29.76 7.28
C TYR A 102 19.78 29.99 6.76
N ARG A 103 20.73 29.07 7.03
CA ARG A 103 22.11 29.16 6.52
C ARG A 103 22.19 29.02 4.99
N LYS A 104 21.17 28.48 4.34
CA LYS A 104 21.10 28.40 2.87
C LYS A 104 20.95 29.80 2.24
N ASN A 105 20.45 30.78 3.00
CA ASN A 105 20.32 32.16 2.55
C ASN A 105 21.66 32.91 2.64
N PRO A 106 21.96 33.80 1.67
CA PRO A 106 23.15 34.64 1.76
C PRO A 106 23.09 35.56 2.99
N VAL A 107 24.27 35.92 3.52
CA VAL A 107 24.38 36.95 4.56
C VAL A 107 23.77 38.25 4.03
N PRO A 108 22.89 38.93 4.79
CA PRO A 108 22.28 40.16 4.33
C PRO A 108 23.33 41.25 4.11
N THR A 109 23.05 42.12 3.13
CA THR A 109 23.89 43.29 2.84
C THR A 109 23.60 44.46 3.76
N GLU A 110 22.40 44.51 4.34
CA GLU A 110 21.98 45.54 5.29
C GLU A 110 22.62 45.30 6.66
N ILE A 111 23.46 46.24 7.13
CA ILE A 111 24.25 46.10 8.36
C ILE A 111 23.36 45.86 9.60
N SER A 112 22.18 46.47 9.63
CA SER A 112 21.17 46.32 10.70
C SER A 112 20.64 44.89 10.84
N GLU A 113 20.63 44.10 9.76
CA GLU A 113 20.10 42.73 9.74
C GLU A 113 21.17 41.66 9.99
N ILE A 114 22.46 42.00 9.84
CA ILE A 114 23.59 41.07 10.02
C ILE A 114 23.59 40.39 11.40
N PRO A 115 23.38 41.10 12.53
CA PRO A 115 23.35 40.46 13.84
C PRO A 115 22.26 39.41 13.97
N TYR A 116 21.03 39.76 13.54
CA TYR A 116 19.90 38.86 13.57
C TYR A 116 20.14 37.63 12.68
N TYR A 117 20.75 37.81 11.49
CA TYR A 117 21.12 36.70 10.62
C TYR A 117 22.02 35.67 11.30
N TYR A 118 23.10 36.10 11.96
CA TYR A 118 24.01 35.15 12.59
C TYR A 118 23.39 34.46 13.82
N ILE A 119 22.54 35.16 14.56
CA ILE A 119 21.85 34.57 15.71
C ILE A 119 20.80 33.55 15.24
N ARG A 120 19.95 33.90 14.26
CA ARG A 120 18.90 33.02 13.74
C ARG A 120 19.43 31.78 13.01
N THR A 121 20.68 31.83 12.55
CA THR A 121 21.36 30.70 11.91
C THR A 121 22.18 29.86 12.90
N GLY A 122 22.15 30.19 14.19
CA GLY A 122 22.96 29.52 15.22
C GLY A 122 24.47 29.72 15.04
N GLN A 123 24.89 30.70 14.23
CA GLN A 123 26.30 31.01 13.93
C GLN A 123 26.82 32.16 14.81
N ILE A 124 26.49 32.11 16.11
CA ILE A 124 26.81 33.19 17.07
C ILE A 124 28.34 33.42 17.16
N GLU A 125 29.16 32.37 17.08
CA GLU A 125 30.62 32.51 17.08
C GLU A 125 31.14 33.29 15.87
N LYS A 126 30.58 33.03 14.67
CA LYS A 126 30.94 33.78 13.45
C LYS A 126 30.51 35.24 13.54
N TYR A 127 29.45 35.53 14.28
CA TYR A 127 29.09 36.92 14.57
C TYR A 127 30.17 37.62 15.39
N PHE A 128 30.74 36.95 16.40
CA PHE A 128 31.83 37.52 17.18
C PHE A 128 33.08 37.76 16.34
N GLU A 129 33.42 36.84 15.44
CA GLU A 129 34.50 37.07 14.45
C GLU A 129 34.21 38.28 13.55
N TYR A 130 32.95 38.42 13.11
CA TYR A 130 32.53 39.58 12.32
C TYR A 130 32.69 40.89 13.11
N LEU A 131 32.28 40.92 14.39
CA LEU A 131 32.46 42.10 15.24
C LEU A 131 33.94 42.45 15.46
N GLN A 132 34.79 41.46 15.68
CA GLN A 132 36.24 41.63 15.82
C GLN A 132 36.87 42.22 14.54
N LYS A 133 36.52 41.67 13.36
CA LYS A 133 37.02 42.16 12.07
C LYS A 133 36.60 43.61 11.77
N ASN A 134 35.44 44.04 12.28
CA ASN A 134 34.94 45.40 12.15
C ASN A 134 35.39 46.35 13.28
N LYS A 135 36.43 45.99 14.03
CA LYS A 135 37.06 46.81 15.10
C LYS A 135 36.07 47.28 16.17
N GLN A 136 35.09 46.45 16.53
CA GLN A 136 34.24 46.70 17.69
C GLN A 136 35.05 46.56 18.99
N ASN A 137 34.62 47.26 20.05
CA ASN A 137 35.33 47.24 21.34
C ASN A 137 35.36 45.83 21.94
N ASP A 138 36.55 45.35 22.35
CA ASP A 138 36.75 44.00 22.89
C ASP A 138 35.85 43.67 24.08
N TRP A 139 35.59 44.64 24.96
CA TRP A 139 34.70 44.44 26.10
C TRP A 139 33.24 44.20 25.68
N LYS A 140 32.79 44.77 24.56
CA LYS A 140 31.43 44.54 24.02
C LYS A 140 31.31 43.12 23.50
N ILE A 141 32.33 42.65 22.79
CA ILE A 141 32.40 41.27 22.29
C ILE A 141 32.44 40.29 23.47
N ALA A 142 33.25 40.57 24.49
CA ALA A 142 33.30 39.75 25.71
C ALA A 142 31.95 39.73 26.45
N THR A 143 31.25 40.86 26.50
CA THR A 143 29.91 40.94 27.09
C THR A 143 28.91 40.12 26.28
N LEU A 144 28.94 40.17 24.95
CA LEU A 144 28.07 39.36 24.10
C LEU A 144 28.37 37.85 24.19
N ALA A 145 29.64 37.47 24.30
CA ALA A 145 30.07 36.07 24.44
C ALA A 145 29.51 35.38 25.69
N GLY A 146 29.13 36.15 26.72
CA GLY A 146 28.44 35.63 27.91
C GLY A 146 27.13 34.90 27.59
N CYS A 147 26.50 35.13 26.43
CA CYS A 147 25.30 34.41 25.99
C CYS A 147 25.53 32.91 25.75
N LEU A 148 26.78 32.47 25.58
CA LEU A 148 27.16 31.07 25.39
C LEU A 148 27.55 30.37 26.71
N SER A 149 27.51 31.07 27.85
CA SER A 149 27.94 30.53 29.14
C SER A 149 26.92 29.55 29.75
N GLN A 150 27.19 28.25 29.70
CA GLN A 150 26.34 27.23 30.34
C GLN A 150 26.20 27.36 31.87
N LYS A 151 27.11 28.09 32.51
CA LYS A 151 27.14 28.27 33.98
C LYS A 151 26.42 29.54 34.40
N ASP A 152 26.69 30.63 33.69
CA ASP A 152 26.32 31.99 34.14
C ASP A 152 25.26 32.64 33.23
N TYR A 153 24.68 31.90 32.27
CA TYR A 153 23.65 32.41 31.34
C TYR A 153 22.53 33.18 32.05
N LYS A 154 22.01 32.67 33.18
CA LYS A 154 20.94 33.35 33.94
C LYS A 154 21.36 34.75 34.40
N THR A 155 22.54 34.87 35.00
CA THR A 155 23.07 36.15 35.52
C THR A 155 23.40 37.09 34.38
N TRP A 156 24.00 36.55 33.31
CA TRP A 156 24.29 37.29 32.09
C TRP A 156 23.00 37.85 31.46
N ARG A 157 21.96 37.03 31.33
CA ARG A 157 20.66 37.39 30.74
C ARG A 157 20.01 38.57 31.46
N ILE A 158 20.00 38.56 32.79
CA ILE A 158 19.48 39.68 33.60
C ILE A 158 20.28 40.95 33.34
N SER A 159 21.61 40.83 33.33
CA SER A 159 22.51 41.97 33.08
C SER A 159 22.34 42.54 31.69
N ALA A 160 22.25 41.68 30.67
CA ALA A 160 22.04 42.05 29.26
C ALA A 160 20.71 42.79 29.06
N ARG A 161 19.62 42.35 29.72
CA ARG A 161 18.32 43.03 29.67
C ARG A 161 18.35 44.40 30.34
N ASN A 162 18.99 44.52 31.50
CA ASN A 162 19.18 45.82 32.16
C ASN A 162 20.01 46.76 31.28
N LEU A 163 21.03 46.21 30.62
CA LEU A 163 21.92 46.93 29.73
C LEU A 163 21.18 47.42 28.46
N ALA A 164 20.32 46.59 27.86
CA ALA A 164 19.49 46.96 26.72
C ALA A 164 18.52 48.12 27.01
N ASN A 165 18.08 48.25 28.26
CA ASN A 165 17.22 49.36 28.71
C ASN A 165 17.99 50.64 29.10
N SER A 166 19.32 50.62 29.00
CA SER A 166 20.17 51.76 29.34
C SER A 166 20.16 52.81 28.24
N LYS A 167 20.09 54.09 28.62
CA LYS A 167 20.21 55.24 27.69
C LYS A 167 21.61 55.38 27.07
N HIS A 168 22.60 54.63 27.57
CA HIS A 168 24.00 54.75 27.16
C HIS A 168 24.41 53.80 26.03
N ILE A 169 23.46 53.05 25.47
CA ILE A 169 23.69 52.04 24.43
C ILE A 169 22.85 52.37 23.20
N SER A 170 23.39 52.08 22.01
CA SER A 170 22.67 52.36 20.78
C SER A 170 21.43 51.44 20.64
N PRO A 171 20.39 51.86 19.91
CA PRO A 171 19.22 51.02 19.66
C PRO A 171 19.57 49.65 19.06
N ASP A 172 20.52 49.60 18.13
CA ASP A 172 20.97 48.35 17.49
C ASP A 172 21.66 47.41 18.50
N GLU A 173 22.49 47.96 19.39
CA GLU A 173 23.15 47.19 20.45
C GLU A 173 22.14 46.68 21.48
N ALA A 174 21.17 47.51 21.85
CA ALA A 174 20.08 47.12 22.73
C ALA A 174 19.24 45.98 22.12
N ALA A 175 18.97 46.03 20.82
CA ALA A 175 18.27 44.95 20.12
C ALA A 175 19.05 43.63 20.16
N ILE A 176 20.37 43.65 19.94
CA ILE A 176 21.22 42.45 20.01
C ILE A 176 21.20 41.81 21.40
N TYR A 177 21.37 42.62 22.46
CA TYR A 177 21.30 42.12 23.83
C TYR A 177 19.92 41.53 24.15
N SER A 178 18.85 42.20 23.72
CA SER A 178 17.48 41.71 23.91
C SER A 178 17.24 40.38 23.19
N ILE A 179 17.65 40.25 21.92
CA ILE A 179 17.52 39.01 21.13
C ILE A 179 18.32 37.88 21.78
N LEU A 180 19.61 38.06 22.07
CA LEU A 180 20.44 37.01 22.68
C LEU A 180 19.95 36.59 24.09
N SER A 181 19.27 37.50 24.79
CA SER A 181 18.62 37.22 26.08
C SER A 181 17.28 36.49 25.95
N GLY A 182 16.84 36.15 24.74
CA GLY A 182 15.52 35.54 24.50
C GLY A 182 14.38 36.47 24.93
N ASP A 183 14.45 37.75 24.58
CA ASP A 183 13.30 38.66 24.65
C ASP A 183 12.39 38.44 23.44
N LEU A 184 11.18 37.94 23.68
CA LEU A 184 10.24 37.61 22.61
C LEU A 184 9.81 38.84 21.80
N TYR A 185 9.60 39.99 22.45
CA TYR A 185 9.20 41.20 21.75
C TYR A 185 10.30 41.66 20.79
N ALA A 186 11.55 41.67 21.25
CA ALA A 186 12.69 41.99 20.40
C ALA A 186 12.85 41.00 19.24
N CYS A 187 12.77 39.69 19.49
CA CYS A 187 12.85 38.69 18.42
C CYS A 187 11.73 38.86 17.38
N MET A 188 10.50 39.15 17.82
CA MET A 188 9.35 39.31 16.93
C MET A 188 9.43 40.57 16.05
N GLN A 189 10.16 41.61 16.44
CA GLN A 189 10.38 42.79 15.58
C GLN A 189 11.12 42.45 14.28
N TYR A 190 11.97 41.43 14.31
CA TYR A 190 12.73 40.95 13.15
C TYR A 190 12.09 39.73 12.47
N ALA A 191 11.03 39.17 13.05
CA ALA A 191 10.34 38.01 12.52
C ALA A 191 9.36 38.40 11.40
N LYS A 192 9.79 38.24 10.14
CA LYS A 192 9.02 38.65 8.95
C LYS A 192 8.15 37.53 8.37
N THR A 193 8.53 36.27 8.59
CA THR A 193 7.87 35.09 8.01
C THR A 193 7.26 34.18 9.08
N TYR A 194 6.44 33.22 8.65
CA TYR A 194 5.90 32.15 9.51
C TYR A 194 7.02 31.42 10.28
N TYR A 195 8.07 31.00 9.57
CA TYR A 195 9.21 30.30 10.16
C TYR A 195 10.02 31.18 11.11
N ASP A 196 10.14 32.49 10.86
CA ASP A 196 10.87 33.38 11.77
C ASP A 196 10.13 33.51 13.11
N GLN A 197 8.80 33.54 13.06
CA GLN A 197 7.97 33.59 14.27
C GLN A 197 8.04 32.28 15.05
N LEU A 198 8.08 31.13 14.37
CA LEU A 198 8.34 29.83 15.00
C LEU A 198 9.71 29.82 15.68
N TRP A 199 10.76 30.22 14.95
CA TRP A 199 12.12 30.31 15.46
C TRP A 199 12.16 31.17 16.73
N ALA A 200 11.58 32.38 16.68
CA ALA A 200 11.58 33.31 17.80
C ALA A 200 10.91 32.72 19.05
N LYS A 201 9.74 32.09 18.90
CA LYS A 201 9.00 31.49 20.01
C LYS A 201 9.75 30.31 20.63
N ILE A 202 10.29 29.42 19.80
CA ILE A 202 11.06 28.25 20.26
C ILE A 202 12.36 28.70 20.93
N PHE A 203 13.10 29.64 20.32
CA PHE A 203 14.35 30.18 20.85
C PHE A 203 14.15 30.85 22.22
N CYS A 204 13.08 31.65 22.37
CA CYS A 204 12.79 32.32 23.64
C CYS A 204 12.40 31.30 24.73
N MET A 205 11.58 30.30 24.40
CA MET A 205 11.24 29.20 25.31
C MET A 205 12.48 28.45 25.79
N LEU A 206 13.40 28.10 24.87
CA LEU A 206 14.66 27.44 25.22
C LEU A 206 15.59 28.33 26.04
N SER A 207 15.59 29.64 25.79
CA SER A 207 16.31 30.63 26.60
C SER A 207 15.74 30.76 28.01
N ASP A 208 14.42 30.62 28.19
CA ASP A 208 13.79 30.52 29.51
C ASP A 208 14.21 29.25 30.24
N ALA A 209 14.21 28.10 29.56
CA ALA A 209 14.70 26.85 30.12
C ALA A 209 16.18 26.94 30.56
N GLU A 210 17.05 27.51 29.72
CA GLU A 210 18.48 27.71 30.01
C GLU A 210 18.71 28.63 31.22
N ALA A 211 17.87 29.65 31.38
CA ALA A 211 17.90 30.56 32.53
C ALA A 211 17.22 29.97 33.79
N LYS A 212 16.67 28.76 33.72
CA LYS A 212 15.84 28.14 34.78
C LYS A 212 14.63 28.98 35.17
N ASN A 213 14.04 29.67 34.20
CA ASN A 213 12.74 30.31 34.35
C ASN A 213 11.63 29.30 34.01
N PRO A 214 10.40 29.49 34.52
CA PRO A 214 9.26 28.68 34.10
C PRO A 214 9.02 28.79 32.59
N TYR A 215 8.76 27.66 31.93
CA TYR A 215 8.33 27.58 30.53
C TYR A 215 7.23 26.51 30.40
N ASP A 216 6.44 26.60 29.33
CA ASP A 216 5.43 25.60 28.99
C ASP A 216 5.44 25.40 27.46
N ILE A 217 5.73 24.16 27.03
CA ILE A 217 5.79 23.79 25.62
C ILE A 217 4.40 23.90 24.98
N LYS A 218 3.34 23.48 25.69
CA LYS A 218 1.95 23.52 25.19
C LYS A 218 1.48 24.96 25.00
N GLU A 219 1.82 25.82 25.96
CA GLU A 219 1.50 27.24 25.84
C GLU A 219 2.29 27.91 24.71
N THR A 220 3.57 27.56 24.55
CA THR A 220 4.38 28.01 23.41
C THR A 220 3.73 27.62 22.07
N ILE A 221 3.29 26.37 21.92
CA ILE A 221 2.58 25.87 20.73
C ILE A 221 1.29 26.65 20.45
N ARG A 222 0.47 26.94 21.49
CA ARG A 222 -0.78 27.70 21.33
C ARG A 222 -0.57 29.10 20.79
N GLN A 223 0.60 29.68 21.05
CA GLN A 223 0.95 31.00 20.59
C GLN A 223 1.56 31.00 19.19
N PHE A 224 1.79 29.85 18.55
CA PHE A 224 2.35 29.81 17.20
C PHE A 224 1.46 30.54 16.19
N PRO A 225 2.04 31.16 15.15
CA PRO A 225 1.26 31.75 14.07
C PRO A 225 0.37 30.69 13.40
N THR A 226 -0.80 31.12 12.92
CA THR A 226 -1.67 30.25 12.12
C THR A 226 -1.01 29.94 10.78
N PRO A 227 -0.83 28.65 10.40
CA PRO A 227 -0.34 28.28 9.09
C PRO A 227 -1.22 28.87 7.96
N SER A 228 -0.59 29.42 6.94
CA SER A 228 -1.25 30.05 5.79
C SER A 228 -1.33 29.16 4.55
N ASN A 229 -0.53 28.10 4.51
CA ASN A 229 -0.42 27.17 3.38
C ASN A 229 -0.19 25.73 3.85
N THR A 230 -0.28 24.78 2.92
CA THR A 230 -0.12 23.35 3.19
C THR A 230 1.23 23.03 3.84
N GLN A 231 2.33 23.60 3.36
CA GLN A 231 3.67 23.32 3.89
C GLN A 231 3.81 23.74 5.35
N GLU A 232 3.38 24.97 5.67
CA GLU A 232 3.40 25.48 7.04
C GLU A 232 2.55 24.61 7.96
N ASN A 233 1.40 24.12 7.47
CA ASN A 233 0.54 23.24 8.25
C ASN A 233 1.19 21.88 8.53
N LEU A 234 1.90 21.31 7.55
CA LEU A 234 2.64 20.06 7.73
C LEU A 234 3.78 20.20 8.73
N VAL A 235 4.57 21.27 8.60
CA VAL A 235 5.67 21.56 9.53
C VAL A 235 5.14 21.78 10.95
N PHE A 236 4.05 22.52 11.11
CA PHE A 236 3.38 22.71 12.39
C PHE A 236 2.90 21.38 13.00
N THR A 237 2.28 20.54 12.18
CA THR A 237 1.74 19.24 12.58
C THR A 237 2.86 18.30 13.06
N VAL A 238 3.98 18.25 12.33
CA VAL A 238 5.17 17.50 12.74
C VAL A 238 5.75 18.00 14.06
N PHE A 239 5.82 19.32 14.27
CA PHE A 239 6.31 19.87 15.53
C PHE A 239 5.39 19.53 16.72
N ARG A 240 4.08 19.65 16.51
CA ARG A 240 3.08 19.51 17.58
C ARG A 240 2.89 18.05 17.98
N ASP A 241 2.75 17.17 16.99
CA ASP A 241 2.25 15.81 17.17
C ASP A 241 3.25 14.73 16.73
N GLY A 242 4.42 15.12 16.22
CA GLY A 242 5.43 14.19 15.71
C GLY A 242 5.12 13.65 14.31
N VAL A 243 5.98 12.75 13.82
CA VAL A 243 5.94 12.25 12.43
C VAL A 243 4.67 11.46 12.13
N ASP A 244 4.19 10.65 13.08
CA ASP A 244 3.02 9.76 12.89
C ASP A 244 1.73 10.53 12.59
N SER A 245 1.67 11.80 12.97
CA SER A 245 0.52 12.68 12.70
C SER A 245 0.34 12.96 11.21
N LEU A 246 1.43 12.98 10.43
CA LEU A 246 1.37 13.15 8.97
C LEU A 246 0.55 12.04 8.31
N LEU A 247 0.55 10.83 8.87
CA LEU A 247 -0.16 9.71 8.28
C LEU A 247 -1.69 9.88 8.32
N LYS A 248 -2.18 10.70 9.26
CA LYS A 248 -3.59 11.02 9.45
C LYS A 248 -4.05 12.20 8.60
N GLU A 249 -3.12 12.98 8.05
CA GLU A 249 -3.45 14.12 7.19
C GLU A 249 -4.03 13.63 5.86
N GLN A 250 -5.22 14.13 5.52
CA GLN A 250 -5.96 13.71 4.32
C GLN A 250 -5.48 14.46 3.07
N ASN A 251 -4.96 15.67 3.23
CA ASN A 251 -4.60 16.54 2.11
C ASN A 251 -3.16 16.35 1.62
N LEU A 252 -2.46 15.29 2.05
CA LEU A 252 -1.11 14.99 1.62
C LEU A 252 -1.09 14.38 0.22
N PRO A 253 -0.14 14.77 -0.66
CA PRO A 253 0.08 14.07 -1.91
C PRO A 253 0.30 12.57 -1.68
N LEU A 254 -0.39 11.73 -2.46
CA LEU A 254 -0.39 10.28 -2.25
C LEU A 254 1.01 9.66 -2.32
N ALA A 255 1.86 10.16 -3.23
CA ALA A 255 3.26 9.75 -3.34
C ALA A 255 4.04 10.04 -2.05
N PHE A 256 4.04 11.29 -1.58
CA PHE A 256 4.69 11.66 -0.33
C PHE A 256 4.17 10.84 0.85
N LYS A 257 2.85 10.60 0.90
CA LYS A 257 2.21 9.81 1.95
C LYS A 257 2.69 8.36 1.96
N ILE A 258 2.66 7.66 0.82
CA ILE A 258 3.10 6.27 0.75
C ILE A 258 4.58 6.12 1.09
N HIS A 259 5.43 7.05 0.66
CA HIS A 259 6.86 7.05 0.98
C HIS A 259 7.11 7.32 2.47
N THR A 260 6.43 8.32 3.05
CA THR A 260 6.55 8.63 4.48
C THR A 260 6.12 7.44 5.33
N VAL A 261 4.94 6.86 5.06
CA VAL A 261 4.49 5.65 5.76
C VAL A 261 5.55 4.55 5.64
N SER A 262 6.06 4.29 4.45
CA SER A 262 7.00 3.19 4.19
C SER A 262 8.39 3.39 4.82
N VAL A 263 8.77 4.62 5.15
CA VAL A 263 10.03 4.95 5.86
C VAL A 263 9.90 4.68 7.36
N PHE A 264 8.72 4.92 7.93
CA PHE A 264 8.51 4.87 9.38
C PHE A 264 7.80 3.59 9.84
N HIS A 265 6.90 3.03 9.04
CA HIS A 265 5.96 1.96 9.41
C HIS A 265 5.74 0.95 8.26
N SER A 266 4.99 -0.13 8.54
CA SER A 266 4.40 -0.98 7.49
C SER A 266 3.29 -0.23 6.77
N CYS A 267 3.24 -0.34 5.44
CA CYS A 267 2.30 0.43 4.65
C CYS A 267 0.92 -0.28 4.58
N PRO A 268 -0.20 0.40 4.92
CA PRO A 268 -1.54 -0.17 4.83
C PRO A 268 -1.90 -0.57 3.40
N SER A 269 -2.56 -1.72 3.24
CA SER A 269 -2.94 -2.24 1.92
C SER A 269 -3.89 -1.31 1.16
N ASP A 270 -4.81 -0.61 1.85
CA ASP A 270 -5.70 0.37 1.23
C ASP A 270 -4.94 1.55 0.61
N LEU A 271 -3.89 2.04 1.28
CA LEU A 271 -3.06 3.14 0.77
C LEU A 271 -2.24 2.68 -0.44
N ILE A 272 -1.69 1.46 -0.37
CA ILE A 272 -0.98 0.85 -1.50
C ILE A 272 -1.92 0.71 -2.69
N LYS A 273 -3.12 0.17 -2.48
CA LYS A 273 -4.11 -0.08 -3.54
C LYS A 273 -4.44 1.20 -4.31
N GLN A 274 -4.73 2.29 -3.59
CA GLN A 274 -4.97 3.61 -4.18
C GLN A 274 -3.78 4.13 -5.01
N PHE A 275 -2.55 3.83 -4.58
CA PHE A 275 -1.36 4.31 -5.26
C PHE A 275 -0.96 3.48 -6.48
N ILE A 276 -1.15 2.15 -6.42
CA ILE A 276 -0.71 1.23 -7.48
C ILE A 276 -1.71 1.09 -8.63
N GLU A 277 -3.00 1.35 -8.42
CA GLU A 277 -4.03 1.25 -9.46
C GLU A 277 -3.63 1.95 -10.77
N PRO A 278 -3.26 3.24 -10.78
CA PRO A 278 -2.79 3.90 -11.99
C PRO A 278 -1.43 3.40 -12.51
N ILE A 279 -0.58 2.80 -11.66
CA ILE A 279 0.70 2.18 -12.08
C ILE A 279 0.43 0.87 -12.83
N VAL A 280 -0.53 0.07 -12.35
CA VAL A 280 -0.97 -1.18 -12.99
C VAL A 280 -1.60 -0.89 -14.34
N ASN A 281 -2.44 0.15 -14.44
CA ASN A 281 -3.05 0.58 -15.70
C ASN A 281 -2.02 1.03 -16.76
N ASN A 282 -0.81 1.42 -16.33
CA ASN A 282 0.32 1.74 -17.20
C ASN A 282 1.26 0.53 -17.47
N PHE A 283 0.83 -0.69 -17.12
CA PHE A 283 1.60 -1.93 -17.27
C PHE A 283 2.97 -1.92 -16.58
N ALA A 284 3.17 -1.07 -15.57
CA ALA A 284 4.43 -0.94 -14.83
C ALA A 284 4.49 -1.92 -13.64
N LEU A 285 4.26 -3.21 -13.91
CA LEU A 285 4.05 -4.26 -12.89
C LEU A 285 5.19 -4.36 -11.86
N GLY A 286 6.45 -4.22 -12.29
CA GLY A 286 7.58 -4.28 -11.35
C GLY A 286 7.57 -3.18 -10.29
N ILE A 287 7.05 -2.00 -10.65
CA ILE A 287 6.87 -0.90 -9.70
C ILE A 287 5.68 -1.18 -8.79
N ALA A 288 4.56 -1.66 -9.34
CA ALA A 288 3.39 -2.03 -8.54
C ALA A 288 3.75 -3.11 -7.49
N PHE A 289 4.46 -4.16 -7.90
CA PHE A 289 4.87 -5.25 -7.01
C PHE A 289 5.85 -4.80 -5.94
N PHE A 290 6.75 -3.86 -6.28
CA PHE A 290 7.59 -3.23 -5.28
C PHE A 290 6.75 -2.57 -4.18
N TYR A 291 5.75 -1.75 -4.53
CA TYR A 291 4.91 -1.10 -3.52
C TYR A 291 4.06 -2.09 -2.74
N CYS A 292 3.54 -3.15 -3.38
CA CYS A 292 2.87 -4.25 -2.68
C CYS A 292 3.79 -4.92 -1.65
N SER A 293 5.08 -5.08 -1.95
CA SER A 293 6.07 -5.67 -1.03
C SER A 293 6.35 -4.83 0.22
N LEU A 294 5.86 -3.58 0.28
CA LEU A 294 5.95 -2.71 1.46
C LEU A 294 4.83 -2.99 2.48
N ALA A 295 3.81 -3.77 2.11
CA ALA A 295 2.79 -4.27 3.02
C ALA A 295 3.32 -5.41 3.91
N GLU A 296 2.52 -5.83 4.89
CA GLU A 296 2.74 -7.11 5.58
C GLU A 296 2.61 -8.28 4.59
N THR A 297 3.29 -9.40 4.88
CA THR A 297 3.44 -10.50 3.90
C THR A 297 2.10 -11.03 3.38
N ASP A 298 1.11 -11.25 4.23
CA ASP A 298 -0.19 -11.79 3.81
C ASP A 298 -1.00 -10.77 2.98
N GLU A 299 -0.89 -9.48 3.30
CA GLU A 299 -1.50 -8.39 2.52
C GLU A 299 -0.79 -8.19 1.17
N ALA A 300 0.54 -8.29 1.14
CA ALA A 300 1.32 -8.26 -0.09
C ALA A 300 0.93 -9.41 -1.02
N VAL A 301 0.74 -10.62 -0.47
CA VAL A 301 0.27 -11.78 -1.23
C VAL A 301 -1.08 -11.49 -1.88
N LYS A 302 -2.03 -10.95 -1.12
CA LYS A 302 -3.37 -10.61 -1.59
C LYS A 302 -3.33 -9.56 -2.71
N LEU A 303 -2.62 -8.45 -2.49
CA LEU A 303 -2.51 -7.36 -3.47
C LEU A 303 -1.88 -7.86 -4.78
N ILE A 304 -0.81 -8.65 -4.70
CA ILE A 304 -0.15 -9.16 -5.90
C ILE A 304 -1.02 -10.21 -6.60
N SER A 305 -1.69 -11.10 -5.86
CA SER A 305 -2.61 -12.08 -6.47
C SER A 305 -3.77 -11.41 -7.20
N ASP A 306 -4.29 -10.29 -6.68
CA ASP A 306 -5.33 -9.50 -7.34
C ASP A 306 -4.82 -8.91 -8.67
N ILE A 307 -3.59 -8.37 -8.68
CA ILE A 307 -2.98 -7.86 -9.92
C ILE A 307 -2.76 -9.00 -10.94
N LEU A 308 -2.24 -10.14 -10.50
CA LEU A 308 -2.01 -11.29 -11.38
C LEU A 308 -3.31 -11.87 -11.94
N THR A 309 -4.41 -11.79 -11.20
CA THR A 309 -5.76 -12.19 -11.65
C THR A 309 -6.22 -11.33 -12.83
N GLY A 310 -5.82 -10.06 -12.87
CA GLY A 310 -6.14 -9.14 -13.97
C GLY A 310 -5.33 -9.40 -15.24
N LEU A 311 -4.24 -10.18 -15.20
CA LEU A 311 -3.41 -10.43 -16.37
C LEU A 311 -4.06 -11.45 -17.31
N PRO A 312 -4.03 -11.22 -18.64
CA PRO A 312 -4.64 -12.14 -19.60
C PRO A 312 -3.88 -13.47 -19.73
N TYR A 313 -2.57 -13.48 -19.46
CA TYR A 313 -1.71 -14.65 -19.57
C TYR A 313 -0.66 -14.70 -18.46
N PRO A 314 -0.17 -15.90 -18.10
CA PRO A 314 0.98 -16.04 -17.23
C PRO A 314 2.25 -15.36 -17.76
N ASP A 315 2.94 -14.62 -16.90
CA ASP A 315 4.20 -13.90 -17.19
C ASP A 315 5.30 -14.28 -16.20
N GLU A 316 6.28 -15.06 -16.67
CA GLU A 316 7.44 -15.47 -15.88
C GLU A 316 8.18 -14.30 -15.22
N LYS A 317 8.23 -13.13 -15.88
CA LYS A 317 8.90 -11.96 -15.32
C LYS A 317 8.20 -11.45 -14.05
N ALA A 318 6.87 -11.57 -13.97
CA ALA A 318 6.13 -11.17 -12.79
C ALA A 318 6.52 -12.03 -11.57
N LEU A 319 6.72 -13.35 -11.75
CA LEU A 319 7.17 -14.23 -10.66
C LEU A 319 8.65 -14.04 -10.30
N GLN A 320 9.51 -13.74 -11.28
CA GLN A 320 10.90 -13.37 -10.98
C GLN A 320 10.97 -12.12 -10.09
N ILE A 321 10.02 -11.18 -10.25
CA ILE A 321 9.92 -9.98 -9.40
C ILE A 321 9.46 -10.35 -7.98
N THR A 322 8.49 -11.25 -7.81
CA THR A 322 8.06 -11.68 -6.47
C THR A 322 9.18 -12.39 -5.72
N ASP A 323 9.97 -13.21 -6.41
CA ASP A 323 11.15 -13.87 -5.85
C ASP A 323 12.25 -12.85 -5.45
N TYR A 324 12.47 -11.82 -6.27
CA TYR A 324 13.42 -10.73 -5.96
C TYR A 324 13.07 -10.04 -4.64
N PHE A 325 11.78 -9.82 -4.36
CA PHE A 325 11.29 -9.25 -3.10
C PHE A 325 11.12 -10.28 -1.97
N LYS A 326 11.54 -11.53 -2.18
CA LYS A 326 11.44 -12.65 -1.21
C LYS A 326 10.02 -12.91 -0.74
N LEU A 327 9.04 -12.68 -1.61
CA LEU A 327 7.63 -12.98 -1.33
C LEU A 327 7.34 -14.45 -1.67
N PRO A 328 6.35 -15.09 -1.01
CA PRO A 328 6.04 -16.50 -1.24
C PRO A 328 5.30 -16.69 -2.57
N SER A 329 6.05 -16.79 -3.68
CA SER A 329 5.54 -16.91 -5.05
C SER A 329 4.51 -18.03 -5.22
N THR A 330 4.69 -19.17 -4.52
CA THR A 330 3.73 -20.28 -4.55
C THR A 330 2.36 -19.91 -3.95
N LYS A 331 2.34 -19.19 -2.83
CA LYS A 331 1.10 -18.68 -2.21
C LYS A 331 0.41 -17.64 -3.08
N ILE A 332 1.19 -16.76 -3.71
CA ILE A 332 0.69 -15.72 -4.62
C ILE A 332 -0.01 -16.36 -5.82
N VAL A 333 0.63 -17.34 -6.46
CA VAL A 333 0.05 -18.07 -7.59
C VAL A 333 -1.18 -18.87 -7.18
N ASP A 334 -1.11 -19.57 -6.04
CA ASP A 334 -2.24 -20.34 -5.51
C ASP A 334 -3.49 -19.47 -5.30
N ALA A 335 -3.29 -18.27 -4.73
CA ALA A 335 -4.33 -17.27 -4.51
C ALA A 335 -4.83 -16.64 -5.82
N ALA A 336 -3.94 -16.28 -6.76
CA ALA A 336 -4.32 -15.70 -8.05
C ALA A 336 -5.19 -16.67 -8.86
N ILE A 337 -4.84 -17.95 -8.87
CA ILE A 337 -5.63 -19.00 -9.53
C ILE A 337 -6.99 -19.17 -8.84
N ASP A 338 -7.04 -19.14 -7.51
CA ASP A 338 -8.32 -19.23 -6.80
C ASP A 338 -9.23 -18.03 -7.08
N ASN A 339 -8.66 -16.83 -7.18
CA ASN A 339 -9.36 -15.60 -7.50
C ASN A 339 -9.93 -15.64 -8.93
N ILE A 340 -9.11 -15.96 -9.94
CA ILE A 340 -9.58 -16.04 -11.34
C ILE A 340 -10.57 -17.18 -11.55
N ILE A 341 -10.40 -18.34 -10.91
CA ILE A 341 -11.41 -19.41 -10.98
C ILE A 341 -12.73 -18.90 -10.42
N SER A 342 -12.69 -18.11 -9.33
CA SER A 342 -13.88 -17.62 -8.63
C SER A 342 -14.56 -16.42 -9.31
N SER A 343 -13.86 -15.70 -10.18
CA SER A 343 -14.35 -14.46 -10.79
C SER A 343 -15.48 -14.67 -11.82
N ARG A 344 -16.16 -13.55 -12.08
CA ARG A 344 -17.23 -13.34 -13.06
C ARG A 344 -16.82 -12.23 -14.02
N VAL A 345 -17.54 -12.10 -15.13
CA VAL A 345 -17.32 -11.05 -16.13
C VAL A 345 -17.39 -9.65 -15.48
N ASP A 346 -18.35 -9.43 -14.59
CA ASP A 346 -18.58 -8.14 -13.90
C ASP A 346 -17.43 -7.72 -12.94
N ASP A 347 -16.47 -8.62 -12.66
CA ASP A 347 -15.32 -8.32 -11.80
C ASP A 347 -14.18 -7.60 -12.55
N PHE A 348 -14.32 -7.40 -13.87
CA PHE A 348 -13.31 -6.77 -14.73
C PHE A 348 -13.85 -5.48 -15.35
N ASP A 349 -12.99 -4.46 -15.45
CA ASP A 349 -13.34 -3.16 -16.05
C ASP A 349 -13.42 -3.21 -17.60
N GLU A 350 -12.92 -4.28 -18.21
CA GLU A 350 -12.97 -4.50 -19.66
C GLU A 350 -14.27 -5.21 -20.07
N ASP A 351 -14.79 -4.92 -21.27
CA ASP A 351 -15.87 -5.69 -21.90
C ASP A 351 -15.38 -7.11 -22.21
N LEU A 352 -15.44 -8.00 -21.20
CA LEU A 352 -14.99 -9.39 -21.28
C LEU A 352 -16.18 -10.31 -21.54
N THR A 353 -16.09 -11.17 -22.55
CA THR A 353 -17.11 -12.22 -22.75
C THR A 353 -16.90 -13.39 -21.79
N GLU A 354 -17.96 -14.16 -21.52
CA GLU A 354 -17.84 -15.39 -20.73
C GLU A 354 -16.85 -16.40 -21.36
N GLU A 355 -16.77 -16.47 -22.68
CA GLU A 355 -15.82 -17.33 -23.38
C GLU A 355 -14.37 -16.88 -23.14
N GLU A 356 -14.09 -15.58 -23.22
CA GLU A 356 -12.78 -15.01 -22.90
C GLU A 356 -12.40 -15.21 -21.43
N LEU A 357 -13.36 -15.09 -20.51
CA LEU A 357 -13.12 -15.35 -19.09
C LEU A 357 -12.75 -16.83 -18.83
N ILE A 358 -13.42 -17.77 -19.50
CA ILE A 358 -13.07 -19.20 -19.43
C ILE A 358 -11.66 -19.44 -19.95
N ASP A 359 -11.29 -18.78 -21.04
CA ASP A 359 -9.95 -18.87 -21.60
C ASP A 359 -8.90 -18.34 -20.61
N ARG A 360 -9.13 -17.17 -20.01
CA ARG A 360 -8.27 -16.62 -18.96
C ARG A 360 -8.16 -17.57 -17.75
N LYS A 361 -9.26 -18.18 -17.31
CA LYS A 361 -9.27 -19.20 -16.22
C LYS A 361 -8.41 -20.41 -16.55
N ILE A 362 -8.46 -20.91 -17.79
CA ILE A 362 -7.67 -22.05 -18.25
C ILE A 362 -6.19 -21.67 -18.38
N GLU A 363 -5.90 -20.51 -18.98
CA GLU A 363 -4.52 -20.03 -19.16
C GLU A 363 -3.84 -19.70 -17.85
N ALA A 364 -4.57 -19.20 -16.84
CA ALA A 364 -4.04 -18.93 -15.51
C ALA A 364 -3.44 -20.18 -14.83
N LEU A 365 -3.89 -21.40 -15.19
CA LEU A 365 -3.25 -22.62 -14.69
C LEU A 365 -1.79 -22.76 -15.15
N GLY A 366 -1.39 -22.09 -16.24
CA GLY A 366 0.01 -22.02 -16.68
C GLY A 366 0.93 -21.38 -15.64
N TRP A 367 0.40 -20.56 -14.71
CA TRP A 367 1.20 -20.06 -13.58
C TRP A 367 1.78 -21.17 -12.70
N LEU A 368 1.10 -22.32 -12.61
CA LEU A 368 1.57 -23.48 -11.84
C LEU A 368 2.84 -24.09 -12.42
N GLU A 369 2.94 -24.12 -13.75
CA GLU A 369 4.12 -24.61 -14.47
C GLU A 369 5.31 -23.66 -14.22
N ILE A 370 5.06 -22.35 -14.31
CA ILE A 370 6.09 -21.32 -14.07
C ILE A 370 6.58 -21.36 -12.61
N ALA A 371 5.65 -21.44 -11.64
CA ALA A 371 5.98 -21.49 -10.22
C ALA A 371 6.43 -22.88 -9.73
N ARG A 372 6.46 -23.89 -10.61
CA ARG A 372 6.82 -25.29 -10.30
C ARG A 372 6.03 -25.88 -9.13
N CYS A 373 4.73 -25.55 -9.08
CA CYS A 373 3.80 -25.94 -8.01
C CYS A 373 2.95 -27.15 -8.42
N GLU A 374 3.60 -28.25 -8.81
CA GLU A 374 2.90 -29.44 -9.33
C GLU A 374 1.96 -30.09 -8.30
N GLU A 375 2.30 -29.98 -7.01
CA GLU A 375 1.53 -30.58 -5.90
C GLU A 375 0.10 -30.03 -5.77
N VAL A 376 -0.14 -28.79 -6.18
CA VAL A 376 -1.47 -28.14 -6.15
C VAL A 376 -2.16 -28.11 -7.50
N ALA A 377 -1.46 -28.46 -8.59
CA ALA A 377 -1.97 -28.34 -9.94
C ALA A 377 -3.23 -29.19 -10.17
N GLU A 378 -3.19 -30.43 -9.70
CA GLU A 378 -4.31 -31.36 -9.83
C GLU A 378 -5.57 -30.83 -9.12
N LYS A 379 -5.40 -30.27 -7.92
CA LYS A 379 -6.49 -29.68 -7.14
C LYS A 379 -7.13 -28.48 -7.85
N LYS A 380 -6.33 -27.62 -8.49
CA LYS A 380 -6.84 -26.44 -9.22
C LYS A 380 -7.58 -26.83 -10.50
N VAL A 381 -7.07 -27.81 -11.24
CA VAL A 381 -7.76 -28.35 -12.43
C VAL A 381 -9.10 -28.95 -12.04
N ARG A 382 -9.15 -29.75 -10.96
CA ARG A 382 -10.40 -30.29 -10.41
C ARG A 382 -11.39 -29.20 -10.04
N LYS A 383 -10.93 -28.18 -9.32
CA LYS A 383 -11.76 -27.05 -8.90
C LYS A 383 -12.36 -26.31 -10.10
N LEU A 384 -11.55 -26.03 -11.14
CA LEU A 384 -12.04 -25.38 -12.36
C LEU A 384 -13.00 -26.28 -13.14
N LEU A 385 -12.71 -27.57 -13.31
CA LEU A 385 -13.63 -28.53 -13.95
C LEU A 385 -14.97 -28.59 -13.22
N GLY A 386 -14.94 -28.70 -11.89
CA GLY A 386 -16.14 -28.72 -11.06
C GLY A 386 -16.98 -27.46 -11.23
N LYS A 387 -16.34 -26.29 -11.18
CA LYS A 387 -17.03 -25.00 -11.37
C LYS A 387 -17.66 -24.87 -12.76
N LEU A 388 -16.89 -25.16 -13.81
CA LEU A 388 -17.39 -25.10 -15.20
C LEU A 388 -18.55 -26.10 -15.42
N ALA A 389 -18.48 -27.29 -14.84
CA ALA A 389 -19.54 -28.29 -14.95
C ALA A 389 -20.82 -27.84 -14.24
N LEU A 390 -20.72 -27.26 -13.05
CA LEU A 390 -21.87 -26.68 -12.32
C LEU A 390 -22.52 -25.53 -13.09
N GLU A 391 -21.72 -24.73 -13.79
CA GLU A 391 -22.17 -23.63 -14.65
C GLU A 391 -22.62 -24.11 -16.05
N LYS A 392 -22.60 -25.42 -16.33
CA LYS A 392 -22.93 -26.05 -17.63
C LYS A 392 -22.05 -25.57 -18.80
N GLN A 393 -20.85 -25.10 -18.50
CA GLN A 393 -19.84 -24.60 -19.45
C GLN A 393 -19.03 -25.76 -20.06
N TYR A 394 -19.69 -26.76 -20.65
CA TYR A 394 -19.04 -28.01 -21.09
C TYR A 394 -18.05 -27.85 -22.26
N LYS A 395 -18.20 -26.80 -23.07
CA LYS A 395 -17.17 -26.42 -24.06
C LYS A 395 -15.86 -26.01 -23.36
N GLY A 396 -15.96 -25.26 -22.26
CA GLY A 396 -14.84 -24.90 -21.40
C GLY A 396 -14.21 -26.13 -20.75
N CYS A 397 -15.01 -27.06 -20.22
CA CYS A 397 -14.50 -28.34 -19.69
C CYS A 397 -13.72 -29.13 -20.76
N SER A 398 -14.25 -29.21 -21.99
CA SER A 398 -13.59 -29.86 -23.12
C SER A 398 -12.24 -29.21 -23.42
N LYS A 399 -12.21 -27.87 -23.52
CA LYS A 399 -10.98 -27.11 -23.76
C LYS A 399 -9.96 -27.34 -22.66
N LEU A 400 -10.36 -27.27 -21.40
CA LEU A 400 -9.50 -27.51 -20.23
C LEU A 400 -8.90 -28.93 -20.23
N LEU A 401 -9.68 -29.96 -20.53
CA LEU A 401 -9.19 -31.34 -20.62
C LEU A 401 -8.20 -31.53 -21.77
N GLN A 402 -8.42 -30.85 -22.91
CA GLN A 402 -7.52 -30.90 -24.05
C GLN A 402 -6.18 -30.20 -23.76
N THR A 403 -6.21 -29.05 -23.11
CA THR A 403 -5.01 -28.22 -22.90
C THR A 403 -4.23 -28.59 -21.64
N ARG A 404 -4.94 -28.91 -20.54
CA ARG A 404 -4.35 -29.13 -19.21
C ARG A 404 -4.78 -30.44 -18.56
N GLY A 405 -5.48 -31.33 -19.28
CA GLY A 405 -5.93 -32.62 -18.73
C GLY A 405 -4.78 -33.55 -18.35
N ASN A 406 -3.58 -33.35 -18.90
CA ASN A 406 -2.37 -34.08 -18.50
C ASN A 406 -1.99 -33.87 -17.01
N LEU A 407 -2.37 -32.73 -16.41
CA LEU A 407 -2.13 -32.42 -14.99
C LEU A 407 -2.96 -33.31 -14.04
N LEU A 408 -4.03 -33.94 -14.53
CA LEU A 408 -4.76 -34.97 -13.79
C LEU A 408 -3.99 -36.29 -13.89
N THR A 409 -3.42 -36.75 -12.78
CA THR A 409 -2.58 -37.96 -12.77
C THR A 409 -3.41 -39.24 -12.85
N ASN A 410 -4.64 -39.20 -12.34
CA ASN A 410 -5.56 -40.33 -12.36
C ASN A 410 -6.25 -40.49 -13.71
N GLN A 411 -5.91 -41.55 -14.45
CA GLN A 411 -6.53 -41.85 -15.76
C GLN A 411 -8.05 -42.04 -15.67
N ILE A 412 -8.54 -42.70 -14.61
CA ILE A 412 -9.97 -42.98 -14.42
C ILE A 412 -10.74 -41.68 -14.27
N GLU A 413 -10.16 -40.71 -13.57
CA GLU A 413 -10.74 -39.37 -13.40
C GLU A 413 -10.81 -38.64 -14.74
N ARG A 414 -9.74 -38.67 -15.55
CA ARG A 414 -9.73 -38.08 -16.90
C ARG A 414 -10.79 -38.69 -17.80
N ASP A 415 -10.89 -40.01 -17.81
CA ASP A 415 -11.86 -40.74 -18.63
C ASP A 415 -13.30 -40.43 -18.17
N SER A 416 -13.51 -40.30 -16.86
CA SER A 416 -14.82 -39.93 -16.28
C SER A 416 -15.24 -38.52 -16.69
N TRP A 417 -14.32 -37.55 -16.65
CA TRP A 417 -14.57 -36.18 -17.12
C TRP A 417 -14.81 -36.13 -18.63
N ASN A 418 -14.01 -36.86 -19.43
CA ASN A 418 -14.20 -36.94 -20.88
C ASN A 418 -15.56 -37.53 -21.26
N ALA A 419 -15.98 -38.61 -20.59
CA ALA A 419 -17.29 -39.22 -20.81
C ALA A 419 -18.44 -38.21 -20.54
N LEU A 420 -18.33 -37.44 -19.45
CA LEU A 420 -19.30 -36.38 -19.14
C LEU A 420 -19.35 -35.32 -20.25
N VAL A 421 -18.20 -34.78 -20.64
CA VAL A 421 -18.11 -33.74 -21.66
C VAL A 421 -18.67 -34.21 -23.00
N ILE A 422 -18.36 -35.45 -23.41
CA ILE A 422 -18.89 -36.03 -24.66
C ILE A 422 -20.41 -36.14 -24.60
N ALA A 423 -20.97 -36.61 -23.48
CA ALA A 423 -22.42 -36.77 -23.34
C ALA A 423 -23.16 -35.43 -23.35
N GLU A 424 -22.60 -34.39 -22.73
CA GLU A 424 -23.26 -33.08 -22.66
C GLU A 424 -23.10 -32.28 -23.96
N LEU A 425 -21.98 -32.41 -24.68
CA LEU A 425 -21.81 -31.80 -26.00
C LEU A 425 -22.60 -32.52 -27.10
N LYS A 426 -22.87 -33.82 -26.93
CA LYS A 426 -23.66 -34.65 -27.85
C LYS A 426 -24.64 -35.49 -27.04
N THR A 427 -25.72 -34.85 -26.60
CA THR A 427 -26.74 -35.50 -25.76
C THR A 427 -27.46 -36.60 -26.54
N THR A 428 -27.14 -37.85 -26.19
CA THR A 428 -27.79 -39.06 -26.68
C THR A 428 -28.02 -40.02 -25.53
N ALA A 429 -29.02 -40.88 -25.63
CA ALA A 429 -29.29 -41.89 -24.60
C ALA A 429 -28.06 -42.79 -24.37
N GLN A 430 -27.33 -43.12 -25.44
CA GLN A 430 -26.11 -43.90 -25.35
C GLN A 430 -25.04 -43.18 -24.51
N ASN A 431 -24.65 -41.95 -24.88
CA ASN A 431 -23.58 -41.24 -24.18
C ASN A 431 -23.93 -40.95 -22.70
N LEU A 432 -25.19 -40.60 -22.41
CA LEU A 432 -25.65 -40.39 -21.04
C LEU A 432 -25.65 -41.69 -20.23
N SER A 433 -26.05 -42.81 -20.85
CA SER A 433 -26.00 -44.12 -20.19
C SER A 433 -24.57 -44.57 -19.91
N GLU A 434 -23.59 -44.23 -20.76
CA GLU A 434 -22.18 -44.55 -20.56
C GLU A 434 -21.60 -43.91 -19.28
N ILE A 435 -22.11 -42.75 -18.86
CA ILE A 435 -21.77 -42.14 -17.56
C ILE A 435 -22.31 -42.99 -16.41
N LEU A 436 -23.60 -43.33 -16.42
CA LEU A 436 -24.20 -44.14 -15.33
C LEU A 436 -23.72 -45.58 -15.34
N LEU A 437 -23.22 -46.07 -16.48
CA LEU A 437 -22.67 -47.40 -16.67
C LEU A 437 -21.13 -47.44 -16.60
N PHE A 438 -20.48 -46.32 -16.25
CA PHE A 438 -19.03 -46.22 -16.18
C PHE A 438 -18.43 -47.35 -15.33
N LYS A 439 -17.35 -47.97 -15.82
CA LYS A 439 -16.79 -49.18 -15.20
C LYS A 439 -16.31 -48.88 -13.78
N GLY A 440 -16.94 -49.51 -12.79
CA GLY A 440 -16.65 -49.27 -11.38
C GLY A 440 -17.36 -48.05 -10.79
N GLY A 441 -18.20 -47.34 -11.56
CA GLY A 441 -18.93 -46.13 -11.16
C GLY A 441 -18.22 -44.84 -11.56
N TRP A 442 -19.00 -43.85 -12.01
CA TRP A 442 -18.48 -42.56 -12.41
C TRP A 442 -17.89 -41.80 -11.21
N MET A 443 -16.65 -41.33 -11.34
CA MET A 443 -15.87 -40.71 -10.25
C MET A 443 -15.74 -41.56 -8.99
N ASN A 444 -15.86 -42.90 -9.09
CA ASN A 444 -15.65 -43.75 -7.95
C ASN A 444 -14.17 -43.75 -7.58
N ARG A 445 -13.85 -43.48 -6.29
CA ARG A 445 -12.48 -43.32 -5.77
C ARG A 445 -11.68 -42.13 -6.34
N CYS A 446 -12.35 -41.15 -6.94
CA CYS A 446 -11.73 -39.87 -7.29
C CYS A 446 -12.00 -38.83 -6.18
N ASP A 447 -11.09 -37.88 -6.02
CA ASP A 447 -11.22 -36.77 -5.07
C ASP A 447 -12.07 -35.66 -5.72
N ILE A 448 -13.39 -35.78 -5.61
CA ILE A 448 -14.35 -34.82 -6.17
C ILE A 448 -15.27 -34.32 -5.06
N GLU A 449 -15.62 -33.04 -5.10
CA GLU A 449 -16.56 -32.45 -4.16
C GLU A 449 -17.94 -33.09 -4.31
N ASP A 450 -18.54 -33.50 -3.19
CA ASP A 450 -19.86 -34.14 -3.12
C ASP A 450 -20.93 -33.36 -3.88
N GLU A 451 -20.90 -32.03 -3.80
CA GLU A 451 -21.86 -31.16 -4.47
C GLU A 451 -21.75 -31.23 -6.00
N VAL A 452 -20.53 -31.26 -6.54
CA VAL A 452 -20.27 -31.40 -7.97
C VAL A 452 -20.74 -32.77 -8.44
N ALA A 453 -20.33 -33.84 -7.74
CA ALA A 453 -20.70 -35.21 -8.08
C ALA A 453 -22.23 -35.41 -8.06
N ARG A 454 -22.90 -34.91 -7.02
CA ARG A 454 -24.35 -34.96 -6.87
C ARG A 454 -25.08 -34.21 -7.98
N SER A 455 -24.66 -32.98 -8.27
CA SER A 455 -25.32 -32.12 -9.26
C SER A 455 -25.23 -32.72 -10.66
N ILE A 456 -24.06 -33.26 -11.02
CA ILE A 456 -23.84 -33.92 -12.31
C ILE A 456 -24.64 -35.23 -12.39
N LEU A 457 -24.60 -36.05 -11.33
CA LEU A 457 -25.32 -37.33 -11.32
C LEU A 457 -26.83 -37.11 -11.49
N MET A 458 -27.39 -36.08 -10.83
CA MET A 458 -28.80 -35.71 -10.98
C MET A 458 -29.12 -35.17 -12.36
N LEU A 459 -28.25 -34.32 -12.93
CA LEU A 459 -28.41 -33.79 -14.29
C LEU A 459 -28.47 -34.92 -15.32
N VAL A 460 -27.44 -35.78 -15.35
CA VAL A 460 -27.32 -36.87 -16.32
C VAL A 460 -28.47 -37.87 -16.19
N SER A 461 -28.84 -38.20 -14.95
CA SER A 461 -29.97 -39.13 -14.70
C SER A 461 -31.28 -38.56 -15.21
N ASN A 462 -31.54 -37.28 -14.94
CA ASN A 462 -32.75 -36.61 -15.40
C ASN A 462 -32.81 -36.50 -16.93
N GLN A 463 -31.71 -36.10 -17.58
CA GLN A 463 -31.61 -36.01 -19.04
C GLN A 463 -31.77 -37.39 -19.70
N LEU A 464 -31.20 -38.45 -19.13
CA LEU A 464 -31.31 -39.80 -19.66
C LEU A 464 -32.76 -40.30 -19.61
N ILE A 465 -33.44 -40.08 -18.48
CA ILE A 465 -34.87 -40.38 -18.33
C ILE A 465 -35.68 -39.66 -19.40
N ASP A 466 -35.46 -38.35 -19.58
CA ASP A 466 -36.21 -37.54 -20.55
C ASP A 466 -35.93 -37.99 -22.00
N THR A 467 -34.69 -38.36 -22.30
CA THR A 467 -34.30 -38.87 -23.62
C THR A 467 -34.97 -40.21 -23.92
N TYR A 468 -34.99 -41.15 -22.97
CA TYR A 468 -35.68 -42.42 -23.14
C TYR A 468 -37.20 -42.24 -23.31
N ILE A 469 -37.83 -41.36 -22.53
CA ILE A 469 -39.25 -41.05 -22.69
C ILE A 469 -39.54 -40.50 -24.08
N ALA A 470 -38.72 -39.54 -24.54
CA ALA A 470 -38.90 -38.92 -25.85
C ALA A 470 -38.74 -39.93 -27.01
N SER A 471 -37.91 -40.95 -26.84
CA SER A 471 -37.73 -42.05 -27.80
C SER A 471 -38.73 -43.20 -27.64
N GLY A 472 -39.70 -43.11 -26.72
CA GLY A 472 -40.68 -44.16 -26.45
C GLY A 472 -40.15 -45.35 -25.64
N GLU A 473 -38.90 -45.30 -25.18
CA GLU A 473 -38.23 -46.36 -24.42
C GLU A 473 -38.55 -46.28 -22.91
N THR A 474 -39.84 -46.27 -22.57
CA THR A 474 -40.33 -46.05 -21.20
C THR A 474 -39.79 -47.07 -20.18
N GLU A 475 -39.63 -48.33 -20.57
CA GLU A 475 -39.02 -49.36 -19.71
C GLU A 475 -37.57 -49.04 -19.34
N ARG A 476 -36.78 -48.52 -20.30
CA ARG A 476 -35.39 -48.11 -20.04
C ARG A 476 -35.33 -46.86 -19.19
N ALA A 477 -36.28 -45.93 -19.37
CA ALA A 477 -36.42 -44.78 -18.48
C ALA A 477 -36.62 -45.24 -17.02
N MET A 478 -37.50 -46.22 -16.77
CA MET A 478 -37.74 -46.76 -15.43
C MET A 478 -36.52 -47.47 -14.82
N ALA A 479 -35.58 -47.95 -15.64
CA ALA A 479 -34.37 -48.63 -15.17
C ALA A 479 -33.27 -47.68 -14.67
N VAL A 480 -33.34 -46.37 -14.96
CA VAL A 480 -32.27 -45.40 -14.63
C VAL A 480 -31.93 -45.36 -13.13
N PRO A 481 -32.89 -45.29 -12.18
CA PRO A 481 -32.55 -45.33 -10.75
C PRO A 481 -31.81 -46.61 -10.33
N ALA A 482 -32.16 -47.75 -10.94
CA ALA A 482 -31.47 -49.01 -10.66
C ALA A 482 -30.00 -48.98 -11.11
N MET A 483 -29.67 -48.23 -12.18
CA MET A 483 -28.29 -48.04 -12.62
C MET A 483 -27.44 -47.30 -11.58
N ILE A 484 -28.04 -46.34 -10.86
CA ILE A 484 -27.40 -45.55 -9.81
C ILE A 484 -27.25 -46.36 -8.51
N CYS A 485 -28.29 -47.11 -8.14
CA CYS A 485 -28.33 -47.96 -6.94
C CYS A 485 -27.44 -49.20 -7.03
N CYS A 486 -26.73 -49.42 -8.14
CA CYS A 486 -25.86 -50.56 -8.33
C CYS A 486 -24.72 -50.59 -7.28
N PRO A 487 -24.67 -51.59 -6.38
CA PRO A 487 -23.71 -51.61 -5.28
C PRO A 487 -22.25 -51.61 -5.74
N THR A 488 -21.98 -52.21 -6.92
CA THR A 488 -20.65 -52.29 -7.51
C THR A 488 -20.14 -50.96 -8.05
N LYS A 489 -21.03 -49.98 -8.24
CA LYS A 489 -20.68 -48.63 -8.74
C LYS A 489 -20.61 -47.58 -7.64
N ASN A 490 -21.22 -47.84 -6.49
CA ASN A 490 -21.17 -46.97 -5.30
C ASN A 490 -21.56 -45.49 -5.56
N MET A 491 -22.40 -45.21 -6.58
CA MET A 491 -22.80 -43.83 -6.93
C MET A 491 -23.88 -43.29 -5.99
N LEU A 492 -24.65 -44.17 -5.35
CA LEU A 492 -25.70 -43.80 -4.39
C LEU A 492 -25.17 -42.92 -3.24
N ARG A 493 -23.88 -43.03 -2.88
CA ARG A 493 -23.24 -42.24 -1.83
C ARG A 493 -23.33 -40.72 -2.06
N TRP A 494 -23.45 -40.30 -3.33
CA TRP A 494 -23.49 -38.90 -3.71
C TRP A 494 -24.89 -38.29 -3.63
N LEU A 495 -25.95 -39.12 -3.62
CA LEU A 495 -27.32 -38.64 -3.61
C LEU A 495 -27.81 -38.39 -2.19
N LYS A 496 -28.50 -37.26 -1.99
CA LYS A 496 -29.28 -37.03 -0.78
C LYS A 496 -30.63 -37.76 -0.87
N PRO A 497 -31.29 -38.05 0.27
CA PRO A 497 -32.63 -38.63 0.26
C PRO A 497 -33.66 -37.82 -0.55
N SER A 498 -33.51 -36.49 -0.61
CA SER A 498 -34.33 -35.60 -1.46
C SER A 498 -34.18 -35.92 -2.94
N ASP A 499 -32.96 -36.16 -3.39
CA ASP A 499 -32.60 -36.34 -4.80
C ASP A 499 -33.10 -37.71 -5.28
N ALA A 500 -32.93 -38.74 -4.45
CA ALA A 500 -33.51 -40.06 -4.69
C ALA A 500 -35.04 -40.01 -4.78
N LYS A 501 -35.69 -39.24 -3.90
CA LYS A 501 -37.15 -39.05 -3.94
C LYS A 501 -37.60 -38.36 -5.22
N GLU A 502 -36.86 -37.35 -5.68
CA GLU A 502 -37.14 -36.66 -6.94
C GLU A 502 -37.08 -37.61 -8.15
N LEU A 503 -36.00 -38.40 -8.26
CA LEU A 503 -35.87 -39.40 -9.33
C LEU A 503 -36.99 -40.45 -9.28
N LEU A 504 -37.33 -40.96 -8.10
CA LEU A 504 -38.42 -41.93 -7.94
C LEU A 504 -39.78 -41.35 -8.31
N LEU A 505 -40.05 -40.09 -7.99
CA LEU A 505 -41.27 -39.40 -8.39
C LEU A 505 -41.34 -39.24 -9.91
N LYS A 506 -40.23 -38.90 -10.56
CA LYS A 506 -40.15 -38.79 -12.02
C LYS A 506 -40.47 -40.13 -12.68
N ILE A 507 -39.86 -41.22 -12.22
CA ILE A 507 -40.12 -42.57 -12.74
C ILE A 507 -41.55 -43.05 -12.45
N LYS A 508 -42.11 -42.75 -11.27
CA LYS A 508 -43.52 -43.05 -10.96
C LYS A 508 -44.45 -42.42 -12.01
N ASN A 509 -44.19 -41.17 -12.39
CA ASN A 509 -45.01 -40.47 -13.39
C ASN A 509 -44.88 -41.11 -14.77
N VAL A 510 -43.69 -41.58 -15.15
CA VAL A 510 -43.48 -42.36 -16.39
C VAL A 510 -44.29 -43.65 -16.38
N GLY A 511 -44.23 -44.42 -15.28
CA GLY A 511 -44.99 -45.67 -15.14
C GLY A 511 -46.51 -45.45 -15.21
N ILE A 512 -47.02 -44.37 -14.60
CA ILE A 512 -48.44 -44.00 -14.71
C ILE A 512 -48.81 -43.65 -16.16
N ALA A 513 -47.96 -42.91 -16.88
CA ALA A 513 -48.21 -42.56 -18.28
C ALA A 513 -48.23 -43.80 -19.18
N GLN A 514 -47.29 -44.73 -19.00
CA GLN A 514 -47.24 -46.00 -19.73
C GLN A 514 -48.47 -46.87 -19.44
N PHE A 515 -48.89 -46.99 -18.18
CA PHE A 515 -50.09 -47.73 -17.80
C PHE A 515 -51.36 -47.12 -18.41
N LYS A 516 -51.47 -45.79 -18.47
CA LYS A 516 -52.59 -45.12 -19.14
C LYS A 516 -52.60 -45.44 -20.63
N ALA A 517 -51.47 -45.29 -21.31
CA ALA A 517 -51.35 -45.58 -22.73
C ALA A 517 -51.79 -47.02 -23.06
N ALA A 518 -51.31 -48.00 -22.28
CA ALA A 518 -51.64 -49.42 -22.44
C ALA A 518 -53.12 -49.80 -22.16
N ASN A 519 -53.90 -48.92 -21.52
CA ASN A 519 -55.34 -49.14 -21.25
C ASN A 519 -56.26 -48.26 -22.12
N THR A 520 -55.69 -47.52 -23.08
CA THR A 520 -56.44 -46.73 -24.08
C THR A 520 -56.40 -47.35 -25.48
N GLU A 521 -55.63 -48.42 -25.68
CA GLU A 521 -55.75 -49.38 -26.79
C GLU A 521 -56.70 -50.51 -26.39
#